data_AF-A0A0S2DM54-F1
#
_entry.id   AF-A0A0S2DM54-F1
#
_cell.length_a   1.000
_cell.length_b   1.000
_cell.length_c   1.000
_cell.angle_alpha   90.00
_cell.angle_beta   90.00
_cell.angle_gamma   90.00
#
_symmetry.space_group_name_H-M   'P 1'
#
loop_
_entity.id
_entity.type
_entity.pdbx_description
1 polymer ?
#
loop_
_entity_poly.entity_id
_entity_poly.type
_entity_poly.pdbx_seq_one_letter_code
_entity_poly.pdbx_strand_id
1 'polypeptide(L)'
;MSAAGRSERETPRVAIAFDAATGALHLGAMVVGADIAIDALPPGFEPGATQTVEVAGRSVSCRFAEADWRDDAPGERGRRVQLRLRFEDDVWVSAFCVLRGAGAAAHRHWLLRKFGAAEGVVVGCRWGVAEDRSGDCHAFVHNRNWR
;
A
#
# COMPACT_ATOMS: atom_id res chain seq x y z
N MET A 1 30.50 23.79 -14.15
CA MET A 1 29.05 24.02 -14.02
C MET A 1 28.44 22.78 -13.40
N SER A 2 27.84 22.95 -12.22
CA SER A 2 27.57 21.89 -11.24
C SER A 2 26.50 20.92 -11.69
N ALA A 3 26.82 19.62 -11.63
CA ALA A 3 25.84 18.55 -11.60
C ALA A 3 25.08 18.66 -10.27
N ALA A 4 23.80 19.03 -10.34
CA ALA A 4 22.92 19.03 -9.19
C ALA A 4 22.86 17.60 -8.63
N GLY A 5 23.46 17.41 -7.45
CA GLY A 5 23.29 16.18 -6.69
C GLY A 5 21.81 15.99 -6.43
N ARG A 6 21.22 14.94 -7.01
CA ARG A 6 20.02 14.34 -6.43
C ARG A 6 20.43 13.94 -5.03
N SER A 7 20.01 14.71 -4.04
CA SER A 7 19.92 14.21 -2.68
C SER A 7 19.07 12.94 -2.78
N GLU A 8 19.71 11.78 -2.69
CA GLU A 8 19.04 10.55 -2.35
C GLU A 8 18.41 10.81 -0.98
N ARG A 9 17.18 11.35 -0.97
CA ARG A 9 16.42 11.43 0.27
C ARG A 9 16.34 10.00 0.78
N GLU A 10 16.98 9.76 1.92
CA GLU A 10 17.03 8.44 2.50
C GLU A 10 15.59 7.97 2.71
N THR A 11 15.23 6.84 2.09
CA THR A 11 13.88 6.28 2.21
C THR A 11 13.60 6.02 3.70
N PRO A 12 12.59 6.68 4.29
CA PRO A 12 12.32 6.60 5.71
C PRO A 12 12.03 5.17 6.16
N ARG A 13 12.51 4.83 7.35
CA ARG A 13 12.29 3.52 7.99
C ARG A 13 11.06 3.60 8.88
N VAL A 14 10.16 2.64 8.73
CA VAL A 14 8.92 2.60 9.51
C VAL A 14 8.44 1.17 9.67
N ALA A 15 7.88 0.82 10.82
CA ALA A 15 7.19 -0.46 10.97
C ALA A 15 5.86 -0.40 10.22
N ILE A 16 5.71 -1.19 9.16
CA ILE A 16 4.46 -1.29 8.38
C ILE A 16 3.60 -2.40 8.97
N ALA A 17 2.35 -2.12 9.30
CA ALA A 17 1.38 -3.12 9.74
C ALA A 17 -0.03 -2.78 9.24
N PHE A 18 -0.90 -3.78 9.20
CA PHE A 18 -2.31 -3.58 8.92
C PHE A 18 -3.13 -4.09 10.10
N ASP A 19 -4.14 -3.34 10.49
CA ASP A 19 -5.09 -3.78 11.48
C ASP A 19 -6.10 -4.72 10.81
N ALA A 20 -6.13 -5.97 11.28
CA ALA A 20 -6.97 -6.99 10.66
C ALA A 20 -8.47 -6.75 10.87
N ALA A 21 -8.87 -6.00 11.90
CA ALA A 21 -10.26 -5.75 12.32
C ALA A 21 -10.92 -4.57 11.56
N THR A 22 -10.11 -3.59 11.16
CA THR A 22 -10.54 -2.32 10.56
C THR A 22 -10.00 -2.12 9.15
N GLY A 23 -8.98 -2.88 8.76
CA GLY A 23 -8.24 -2.67 7.52
C GLY A 23 -7.36 -1.41 7.52
N ALA A 24 -7.17 -0.78 8.69
CA ALA A 24 -6.31 0.40 8.81
C ALA A 24 -4.84 0.07 8.55
N LEU A 25 -4.10 1.04 8.00
CA LEU A 25 -2.66 0.93 7.77
C LEU A 25 -1.92 1.68 8.88
N HIS A 26 -1.00 1.00 9.54
CA HIS A 26 -0.12 1.54 10.55
C HIS A 26 1.29 1.70 9.98
N LEU A 27 1.84 2.92 10.14
CA LEU A 27 3.19 3.28 9.77
C LEU A 27 3.88 3.83 11.03
N GLY A 28 4.40 2.92 11.86
CA GLY A 28 4.96 3.26 13.16
C GLY A 28 3.87 3.84 14.07
N ALA A 29 4.02 5.10 14.48
CA ALA A 29 3.01 5.82 15.26
C ALA A 29 1.88 6.43 14.40
N MET A 30 2.04 6.48 13.08
CA MET A 30 1.04 7.05 12.17
C MET A 30 -0.03 6.02 11.83
N VAL A 31 -1.28 6.46 11.76
CA VAL A 31 -2.43 5.61 11.41
C VAL A 31 -3.15 6.22 10.22
N VAL A 32 -3.26 5.45 9.15
CA VAL A 32 -4.13 5.71 8.01
C VAL A 32 -5.39 4.90 8.27
N GLY A 33 -6.42 5.55 8.81
CA GLY A 33 -7.71 4.93 9.08
C GLY A 33 -8.53 4.78 7.80
N ALA A 34 -9.48 3.85 7.76
CA ALA A 34 -10.30 3.62 6.57
C ALA A 34 -10.98 4.91 6.07
N ASP A 35 -11.50 5.76 6.95
CA ASP A 35 -12.20 7.01 6.59
C ASP A 35 -11.29 8.22 6.30
N ILE A 36 -9.97 8.03 6.19
CA ILE A 36 -9.05 9.14 5.92
C ILE A 36 -9.33 9.75 4.54
N ALA A 37 -9.32 11.09 4.47
CA ALA A 37 -9.30 11.80 3.19
C ALA A 37 -7.87 11.83 2.63
N ILE A 38 -7.73 11.79 1.31
CA ILE A 38 -6.40 11.78 0.66
C ILE A 38 -5.54 12.99 1.02
N ASP A 39 -6.15 14.17 1.16
CA ASP A 39 -5.44 15.40 1.51
C ASP A 39 -5.13 15.51 3.02
N ALA A 40 -5.58 14.54 3.82
CA ALA A 40 -5.27 14.39 5.24
C ALA A 40 -4.25 13.26 5.51
N LEU A 41 -3.66 12.69 4.46
CA LEU A 41 -2.64 11.66 4.61
C LEU A 41 -1.41 12.16 5.39
N PRO A 42 -0.74 11.27 6.15
CA PRO A 42 0.47 11.63 6.85
C PRO A 42 1.59 12.03 5.87
N PRO A 43 2.59 12.81 6.34
CA PRO A 43 3.74 13.16 5.52
C PRO A 43 4.44 11.94 4.93
N GLY A 44 4.88 12.06 3.67
CA GLY A 44 5.56 10.99 2.94
C GLY A 44 4.70 10.35 1.86
N PHE A 45 3.37 10.56 1.89
CA PHE A 45 2.51 10.28 0.75
C PHE A 45 2.46 11.45 -0.22
N GLU A 46 2.49 11.14 -1.51
CA GLU A 46 2.34 12.08 -2.62
C GLU A 46 1.01 11.81 -3.32
N PRO A 47 -0.04 12.63 -3.08
CA PRO A 47 -1.31 12.53 -3.79
C PRO A 47 -1.16 12.87 -5.27
N GLY A 48 -1.67 11.99 -6.11
CA GLY A 48 -1.78 12.17 -7.56
C GLY A 48 -3.07 12.87 -7.98
N ALA A 49 -3.14 13.14 -9.28
CA ALA A 49 -4.32 13.69 -9.94
C ALA A 49 -5.48 12.67 -9.97
N THR A 50 -6.70 13.17 -10.14
CA THR A 50 -7.88 12.35 -10.39
C THR A 50 -7.79 11.67 -11.75
N GLN A 51 -8.14 10.40 -11.79
CA GLN A 51 -8.17 9.57 -12.98
C GLN A 51 -9.37 8.63 -12.96
N THR A 52 -9.97 8.41 -14.13
CA THR A 52 -11.05 7.43 -14.28
C THR A 52 -10.46 6.03 -14.42
N VAL A 53 -10.90 5.09 -13.59
CA VAL A 53 -10.44 3.69 -13.59
C VAL A 53 -11.63 2.75 -13.76
N GLU A 54 -11.48 1.76 -14.63
CA GLU A 54 -12.47 0.68 -14.76
C GLU A 54 -12.31 -0.34 -13.63
N VAL A 55 -13.32 -0.42 -12.77
CA VAL A 55 -13.40 -1.37 -11.64
C VAL A 55 -14.64 -2.23 -11.84
N ALA A 56 -14.44 -3.53 -12.09
CA ALA A 56 -15.54 -4.49 -12.31
C ALA A 56 -16.57 -4.03 -13.38
N GLY A 57 -16.10 -3.41 -14.47
CA GLY A 57 -16.94 -2.90 -15.56
C GLY A 57 -17.65 -1.57 -15.26
N ARG A 58 -17.24 -0.88 -14.20
CA ARG A 58 -17.72 0.46 -13.84
C ARG A 58 -16.58 1.46 -13.95
N SER A 59 -16.83 2.60 -14.56
CA SER A 59 -15.94 3.76 -14.50
C SER A 59 -16.05 4.40 -13.10
N VAL A 60 -14.93 4.45 -12.38
CA VAL A 60 -14.85 5.03 -11.03
C VAL A 60 -13.83 6.16 -11.02
N SER A 61 -14.17 7.27 -10.36
CA SER A 61 -13.25 8.39 -10.14
C SER A 61 -12.26 8.00 -9.04
N CYS A 62 -11.00 7.86 -9.41
CA CYS A 62 -9.95 7.44 -8.50
C CYS A 62 -8.87 8.51 -8.33
N ARG A 63 -8.37 8.65 -7.11
CA ARG A 63 -7.07 9.28 -6.83
C ARG A 63 -6.14 8.25 -6.22
N PHE A 64 -4.84 8.43 -6.42
CA PHE A 64 -3.82 7.55 -5.85
C PHE A 64 -2.86 8.38 -5.02
N ALA A 65 -2.38 7.84 -3.91
CA ALA A 65 -1.30 8.43 -3.14
C ALA A 65 -0.17 7.42 -3.01
N GLU A 66 1.05 7.84 -3.33
CA GLU A 66 2.22 6.97 -3.37
C GLU A 66 3.25 7.35 -2.30
N ALA A 67 3.92 6.35 -1.75
CA ALA A 67 5.02 6.55 -0.82
C ALA A 67 6.02 5.39 -0.89
N ASP A 68 7.31 5.68 -0.80
CA ASP A 68 8.35 4.67 -0.63
C ASP A 68 8.79 4.62 0.84
N TRP A 69 8.78 3.42 1.41
CA TRP A 69 9.20 3.17 2.80
C TRP A 69 10.22 2.02 2.87
N ARG A 70 10.97 1.99 3.96
CA ARG A 70 11.71 0.80 4.39
C ARG A 70 10.99 0.18 5.58
N ASP A 71 10.51 -1.04 5.42
CA ASP A 71 9.84 -1.76 6.50
C ASP A 71 10.85 -2.10 7.60
N ASP A 72 10.58 -1.65 8.83
CA ASP A 72 11.40 -1.92 10.01
C ASP A 72 10.67 -2.79 11.04
N ALA A 73 9.55 -3.40 10.64
CA ALA A 73 8.90 -4.41 11.46
C ALA A 73 9.86 -5.58 11.76
N PRO A 74 9.74 -6.25 12.93
CA PRO A 74 10.53 -7.42 13.25
C PRO A 74 10.50 -8.47 12.13
N GLY A 75 11.68 -8.84 11.62
CA GLY A 75 11.83 -9.81 10.53
C GLY A 75 11.83 -9.22 9.11
N GLU A 76 11.54 -7.93 8.92
CA GLU A 76 11.47 -7.26 7.61
C GLU A 76 12.54 -6.18 7.39
N ARG A 77 13.45 -6.01 8.38
CA ARG A 77 14.35 -4.85 8.52
C ARG A 77 14.98 -4.38 7.21
N GLY A 78 14.58 -3.19 6.80
CA GLY A 78 15.15 -2.43 5.70
C GLY A 78 14.59 -2.77 4.32
N ARG A 79 13.63 -3.69 4.22
CA ARG A 79 12.97 -4.06 2.96
C ARG A 79 12.26 -2.85 2.37
N ARG A 80 12.55 -2.51 1.11
CA ARG A 80 11.89 -1.40 0.41
C ARG A 80 10.50 -1.82 -0.02
N VAL A 81 9.50 -1.02 0.36
CA VAL A 81 8.10 -1.21 0.04
C VAL A 81 7.59 0.09 -0.59
N GLN A 82 7.13 0.03 -1.83
CA GLN A 82 6.32 1.10 -2.39
C GLN A 82 4.88 0.84 -1.99
N LEU A 83 4.26 1.80 -1.32
CA LEU A 83 2.85 1.81 -1.00
C LEU A 83 2.13 2.72 -1.98
N ARG A 84 1.04 2.21 -2.55
CA ARG A 84 0.12 2.98 -3.38
C ARG A 84 -1.29 2.82 -2.85
N LEU A 85 -1.82 3.87 -2.25
CA LEU A 85 -3.19 3.91 -1.73
C LEU A 85 -4.13 4.32 -2.87
N ARG A 86 -5.26 3.62 -3.02
CA ARG A 86 -6.33 3.97 -3.96
C ARG A 86 -7.49 4.56 -3.19
N PHE A 87 -7.93 5.72 -3.65
CA PHE A 87 -9.13 6.40 -3.19
C PHE A 87 -10.16 6.34 -4.31
N GLU A 88 -11.38 5.92 -4.01
CA GLU A 88 -12.54 5.97 -4.89
C GLU A 88 -13.48 7.03 -4.33
N ASP A 89 -13.85 8.04 -5.13
CA ASP A 89 -14.69 9.16 -4.68
C ASP A 89 -14.20 9.77 -3.34
N ASP A 90 -12.88 9.99 -3.25
CA ASP A 90 -12.13 10.50 -2.08
C ASP A 90 -12.17 9.62 -0.81
N VAL A 91 -12.65 8.38 -0.92
CA VAL A 91 -12.65 7.38 0.15
C VAL A 91 -11.54 6.36 -0.06
N TRP A 92 -10.69 6.11 0.94
CA TRP A 92 -9.66 5.08 0.84
C TRP A 92 -10.27 3.67 0.76
N VAL A 93 -9.92 2.90 -0.27
CA VAL A 93 -10.49 1.56 -0.51
C VAL A 93 -9.45 0.45 -0.55
N SER A 94 -8.20 0.76 -0.90
CA SER A 94 -7.17 -0.26 -1.01
C SER A 94 -5.74 0.28 -0.89
N ALA A 95 -4.84 -0.57 -0.45
CA ALA A 95 -3.40 -0.37 -0.53
C ALA A 95 -2.79 -1.44 -1.44
N PHE A 96 -1.96 -1.01 -2.39
CA PHE A 96 -1.09 -1.88 -3.17
C PHE A 96 0.33 -1.73 -2.63
N CYS A 97 0.99 -2.85 -2.37
CA CYS A 97 2.31 -2.90 -1.75
C CYS A 97 3.25 -3.65 -2.70
N VAL A 98 4.27 -2.95 -3.20
CA VAL A 98 5.27 -3.52 -4.11
C VAL A 98 6.59 -3.66 -3.37
N LEU A 99 7.04 -4.91 -3.23
CA LEU A 99 8.37 -5.25 -2.75
C LEU A 99 9.32 -5.23 -3.94
N ARG A 100 10.15 -4.18 -4.05
CA ARG A 100 11.02 -4.00 -5.23
C ARG A 100 11.95 -5.21 -5.42
N GLY A 101 11.94 -5.76 -6.63
CA GLY A 101 12.77 -6.92 -7.00
C GLY A 101 12.32 -8.26 -6.41
N ALA A 102 11.11 -8.34 -5.87
CA ALA A 102 10.59 -9.56 -5.25
C ALA A 102 9.46 -10.17 -6.08
N GLY A 103 9.42 -11.51 -6.17
CA GLY A 103 8.33 -12.24 -6.83
C GLY A 103 7.10 -12.46 -5.94
N ALA A 104 6.08 -13.14 -6.46
CA ALA A 104 4.83 -13.44 -5.76
C ALA A 104 5.03 -14.12 -4.39
N ALA A 105 5.96 -15.08 -4.30
CA ALA A 105 6.23 -15.80 -3.07
C ALA A 105 6.73 -14.87 -1.93
N ALA A 106 7.55 -13.87 -2.26
CA ALA A 106 8.05 -12.91 -1.28
C ALA A 106 6.94 -11.95 -0.82
N HIS A 107 6.08 -11.51 -1.73
CA HIS A 107 4.90 -10.71 -1.41
C HIS A 107 3.93 -11.47 -0.49
N ARG A 108 3.67 -12.74 -0.81
CA ARG A 108 2.84 -13.64 0.00
C ARG A 108 3.42 -13.80 1.39
N HIS A 109 4.71 -14.13 1.50
CA HIS A 109 5.40 -14.27 2.79
C HIS A 109 5.35 -12.99 3.62
N TRP A 110 5.53 -11.83 2.98
CA TRP A 110 5.43 -10.54 3.66
C TRP A 110 4.02 -10.28 4.19
N LEU A 111 2.98 -10.49 3.38
CA LEU A 111 1.58 -10.34 3.83
C LEU A 111 1.22 -11.34 4.94
N LEU A 112 1.67 -12.60 4.84
CA LEU A 112 1.46 -13.61 5.88
C LEU A 112 2.07 -13.16 7.22
N ARG A 113 3.19 -12.43 7.20
CA ARG A 113 3.75 -11.85 8.42
C ARG A 113 2.95 -10.64 8.94
N LYS A 114 2.22 -9.94 8.08
CA LYS A 114 1.34 -8.83 8.48
C LYS A 114 -0.01 -9.30 9.02
N PHE A 115 -0.55 -10.40 8.50
CA PHE A 115 -1.92 -10.86 8.80
C PHE A 115 -2.03 -12.25 9.43
N GLY A 116 -0.99 -13.09 9.36
CA GLY A 116 -1.02 -14.50 9.82
C GLY A 116 -1.01 -15.51 8.67
N ALA A 117 -1.48 -16.74 8.92
CA ALA A 117 -1.12 -17.91 8.10
C ALA A 117 -1.88 -18.12 6.78
N ALA A 118 -2.92 -17.33 6.44
CA ALA A 118 -3.74 -17.58 5.25
C ALA A 118 -4.18 -16.30 4.51
N GLU A 119 -3.95 -16.29 3.20
CA GLU A 119 -4.54 -15.32 2.24
C GLU A 119 -6.06 -15.39 2.26
N GLY A 120 -6.72 -14.24 2.05
CA GLY A 120 -8.17 -14.20 1.86
C GLY A 120 -8.85 -13.03 2.54
N VAL A 121 -10.08 -13.28 2.98
CA VAL A 121 -10.94 -12.31 3.66
C VAL A 121 -10.76 -12.45 5.16
N VAL A 122 -10.40 -11.35 5.82
CA VAL A 122 -10.36 -11.23 7.28
C VAL A 122 -11.40 -10.19 7.73
N VAL A 123 -11.66 -10.09 9.02
CA VAL A 123 -12.72 -9.21 9.55
C VAL A 123 -12.37 -7.74 9.32
N GLY A 124 -12.79 -7.13 8.22
CA GLY A 124 -12.54 -5.70 7.95
C GLY A 124 -11.68 -5.44 6.72
N CYS A 125 -11.01 -6.47 6.18
CA CYS A 125 -10.33 -6.34 4.90
C CYS A 125 -10.24 -7.66 4.11
N ARG A 126 -9.86 -7.56 2.84
CA ARG A 126 -9.45 -8.68 1.99
C ARG A 126 -8.04 -8.42 1.49
N TRP A 127 -7.18 -9.43 1.49
CA TRP A 127 -5.82 -9.28 1.04
C TRP A 127 -5.36 -10.46 0.18
N GLY A 128 -4.29 -10.23 -0.59
CA GLY A 128 -3.68 -11.27 -1.41
C GLY A 128 -2.53 -10.75 -2.25
N VAL A 129 -2.03 -11.61 -3.14
CA VAL A 129 -1.04 -11.27 -4.15
C VAL A 129 -1.68 -11.36 -5.52
N ALA A 130 -1.45 -10.35 -6.34
CA ALA A 130 -1.87 -10.32 -7.74
C ALA A 130 -0.66 -10.06 -8.64
N GLU A 131 -0.79 -10.45 -9.90
CA GLU A 131 0.17 -10.21 -10.96
C GLU A 131 -0.49 -9.28 -11.99
N ASP A 132 0.22 -8.25 -12.42
CA ASP A 132 -0.28 -7.39 -13.49
C ASP A 132 0.08 -7.94 -14.89
N ARG A 133 -0.24 -7.18 -15.94
CA ARG A 133 -0.03 -7.62 -17.32
C ARG A 133 1.45 -7.68 -17.73
N SER A 134 2.37 -7.03 -17.00
CA SER A 134 3.81 -7.15 -17.25
C SER A 134 4.44 -8.34 -16.52
N GLY A 135 3.66 -9.07 -15.72
CA GLY A 135 4.16 -10.14 -14.86
C GLY A 135 4.66 -9.63 -13.51
N ASP A 136 4.44 -8.35 -13.19
CA ASP A 136 4.89 -7.77 -11.94
C ASP A 136 3.91 -8.11 -10.82
N CYS A 137 4.46 -8.75 -9.79
CA CYS A 137 3.71 -9.16 -8.62
C CYS A 137 3.56 -8.00 -7.64
N HIS A 138 2.37 -7.87 -7.05
CA HIS A 138 2.11 -6.92 -5.99
C HIS A 138 1.20 -7.53 -4.92
N ALA A 139 1.42 -7.13 -3.69
CA ALA A 139 0.52 -7.40 -2.58
C ALA A 139 -0.62 -6.36 -2.59
N PHE A 140 -1.84 -6.77 -2.25
CA PHE A 140 -2.97 -5.85 -2.09
C PHE A 140 -3.70 -6.10 -0.77
N VAL A 141 -4.26 -5.01 -0.22
CA VAL A 141 -5.16 -5.02 0.93
C VAL A 141 -6.33 -4.10 0.60
N HIS A 142 -7.55 -4.64 0.55
CA HIS A 142 -8.80 -3.91 0.38
C HIS A 142 -9.48 -3.76 1.74
N ASN A 143 -9.56 -2.53 2.27
CA ASN A 143 -10.31 -2.26 3.50
C ASN A 143 -11.81 -2.01 3.22
N ARG A 144 -12.16 -1.72 1.96
CA ARG A 144 -13.53 -1.58 1.46
C ARG A 144 -13.69 -2.25 0.11
N ASN A 145 -14.94 -2.35 -0.35
CA ASN A 145 -15.30 -2.79 -1.70
C ASN A 145 -14.71 -4.16 -2.09
N TRP A 146 -14.56 -5.07 -1.11
CA TRP A 146 -14.07 -6.44 -1.32
C TRP A 146 -15.18 -7.50 -1.44
N ARG A 147 -16.43 -7.07 -1.25
CA ARG A 147 -17.65 -7.89 -1.35
C ARG A 147 -18.16 -7.94 -2.78
#